data_AF-A0A9P8ITM5-F1
#
_entry.id   AF-A0A9P8ITM5-F1
#
_cell.length_a   1.000
_cell.length_b   1.000
_cell.length_c   1.000
_cell.angle_alpha   90.00
_cell.angle_beta   90.00
_cell.angle_gamma   90.00
#
_symmetry.space_group_name_H-M   'P 1'
#
loop_
_entity.id
_entity.type
_entity.pdbx_description
1 polymer ?
#
loop_
_entity_poly.entity_id
_entity_poly.type
_entity_poly.pdbx_seq_one_letter_code
_entity_poly.pdbx_strand_id
1 'polypeptide(L)'
;MAKKVSVVEIRQHGTQEDLWIVVNGEVYDMTEFAPEHPGGEEIIYQHAGRDASMSYNEIHSSSLIKKSLPTTCHIGTLDTTTIDAAWKDQETDDANSDTDTPVDIVYEHKSKPDLSEIINLHDFERAAEKFLATKPWAVIHTGSNDNITRDANNTFLNRIWLRPEIMRKVGKINTRQTLFGCDLSVPIYISPTGGSKLGGAEGEITLARAAAKAGIVQCFATPSSYPHLEILEATEKHAFFQLYVNKDRSKSKAAIRDAIATGKIKALFL
;
A
#
# COMPACT_ATOMS: atom_id res chain seq x y z
N MET A 1 -25.81 3.02 -20.99
CA MET A 1 -24.98 4.16 -20.58
C MET A 1 -24.94 4.16 -19.06
N ALA A 2 -23.78 4.38 -18.45
CA ALA A 2 -23.71 4.52 -16.99
C ALA A 2 -24.58 5.72 -16.56
N LYS A 3 -25.30 5.59 -15.44
CA LYS A 3 -26.10 6.70 -14.88
C LYS A 3 -25.16 7.88 -14.64
N LYS A 4 -25.48 9.04 -15.18
CA LYS A 4 -24.78 10.29 -14.83
C LYS A 4 -25.35 10.84 -13.53
N VAL A 5 -24.50 11.21 -12.60
CA VAL A 5 -24.87 11.70 -11.27
C VAL A 5 -24.32 13.12 -11.10
N SER A 6 -25.18 14.06 -10.71
CA SER A 6 -24.78 15.47 -10.57
C SER A 6 -24.04 15.74 -9.26
N VAL A 7 -23.21 16.79 -9.22
CA VAL A 7 -22.60 17.28 -7.97
C VAL A 7 -23.64 17.59 -6.89
N VAL A 8 -24.80 18.14 -7.28
CA VAL A 8 -25.89 18.48 -6.34
C VAL A 8 -26.48 17.22 -5.71
N GLU A 9 -26.66 16.15 -6.49
CA GLU A 9 -27.14 14.86 -5.99
C GLU A 9 -26.10 14.25 -5.04
N ILE A 10 -24.82 14.21 -5.43
CA ILE A 10 -23.76 13.61 -4.61
C ILE A 10 -23.65 14.28 -3.23
N ARG A 11 -23.75 15.62 -3.17
CA ARG A 11 -23.68 16.37 -1.90
C ARG A 11 -24.84 16.07 -0.93
N GLN A 12 -25.95 15.51 -1.41
CA GLN A 12 -27.06 15.11 -0.54
C GLN A 12 -26.71 13.86 0.29
N HIS A 13 -25.79 13.03 -0.21
CA HIS A 13 -25.30 11.82 0.41
C HIS A 13 -23.97 12.10 1.16
N GLY A 14 -24.04 13.07 2.09
CA GLY A 14 -22.89 13.61 2.82
C GLY A 14 -22.85 13.29 4.31
N THR A 15 -23.60 12.29 4.79
CA THR A 15 -23.66 11.90 6.21
C THR A 15 -23.12 10.50 6.43
N GLN A 16 -22.92 10.08 7.68
CA GLN A 16 -22.40 8.73 7.97
C GLN A 16 -23.40 7.63 7.61
N GLU A 17 -24.70 7.92 7.74
CA GLU A 17 -25.80 7.02 7.42
C GLU A 17 -26.27 7.07 5.96
N ASP A 18 -25.75 8.01 5.18
CA ASP A 18 -26.03 8.17 3.75
C ASP A 18 -24.82 8.82 3.07
N LEU A 19 -23.88 7.98 2.64
CA LEU A 19 -22.52 8.39 2.28
C LEU A 19 -22.14 7.97 0.88
N TRP A 20 -22.06 8.94 -0.03
CA TRP A 20 -21.45 8.75 -1.35
C TRP A 20 -20.10 9.46 -1.45
N ILE A 21 -19.18 8.84 -2.19
CA ILE A 21 -17.90 9.47 -2.56
C ILE A 21 -17.69 9.36 -4.08
N VAL A 22 -16.87 10.24 -4.63
CA VAL A 22 -16.36 10.10 -5.99
C VAL A 22 -14.92 9.58 -5.96
N VAL A 23 -14.64 8.57 -6.77
CA VAL A 23 -13.28 8.04 -6.99
C VAL A 23 -13.04 7.89 -8.48
N ASN A 24 -12.09 8.66 -9.01
CA ASN A 24 -11.70 8.69 -10.42
C ASN A 24 -12.90 8.93 -11.35
N GLY A 25 -13.79 9.84 -10.97
CA GLY A 25 -15.00 10.20 -11.73
C GLY A 25 -16.16 9.20 -11.63
N GLU A 26 -16.03 8.14 -10.84
CA GLU A 26 -17.11 7.18 -10.57
C GLU A 26 -17.67 7.40 -9.16
N VAL A 27 -18.98 7.28 -9.00
CA VAL A 27 -19.71 7.51 -7.75
C VAL A 27 -20.00 6.19 -7.05
N TYR A 28 -19.65 6.11 -5.77
CA TYR A 28 -19.81 4.92 -4.95
C TYR A 28 -20.57 5.24 -3.67
N ASP A 29 -21.53 4.37 -3.34
CA ASP A 29 -22.15 4.32 -2.02
C ASP A 29 -21.26 3.50 -1.08
N MET A 30 -20.82 4.17 -0.02
CA MET A 30 -19.87 3.63 0.95
C MET A 30 -20.50 3.46 2.34
N THR A 31 -21.79 3.72 2.49
CA THR A 31 -22.52 3.73 3.77
C THR A 31 -22.27 2.44 4.57
N GLU A 32 -22.49 1.28 3.95
CA GLU A 32 -22.31 -0.02 4.59
C GLU A 32 -20.83 -0.46 4.68
N PHE A 33 -19.96 0.13 3.86
CA PHE A 33 -18.55 -0.28 3.79
C PHE A 33 -17.65 0.51 4.74
N ALA A 34 -17.97 1.76 5.03
CA ALA A 34 -17.11 2.64 5.82
C ALA A 34 -16.69 2.04 7.18
N PRO A 35 -17.60 1.41 7.98
CA PRO A 35 -17.24 0.79 9.26
C PRO A 35 -16.29 -0.41 9.15
N GLU A 36 -16.22 -1.03 7.97
CA GLU A 36 -15.39 -2.21 7.70
C GLU A 36 -14.09 -1.85 6.94
N HIS A 37 -13.83 -0.55 6.74
CA HIS A 37 -12.65 -0.08 6.03
C HIS A 37 -11.35 -0.34 6.82
N PRO A 38 -10.34 -1.03 6.25
CA PRO A 38 -9.10 -1.36 6.96
C PRO A 38 -8.28 -0.15 7.42
N GLY A 39 -8.42 1.00 6.75
CA GLY A 39 -7.76 2.25 7.13
C GLY A 39 -8.50 3.06 8.20
N GLY A 40 -9.60 2.52 8.75
CA GLY A 40 -10.52 3.23 9.64
C GLY A 40 -11.66 3.90 8.87
N GLU A 41 -12.82 4.03 9.52
CA GLU A 41 -14.03 4.62 8.93
C GLU A 41 -13.94 6.14 8.76
N GLU A 42 -13.24 6.81 9.69
CA GLU A 42 -13.15 8.28 9.76
C GLU A 42 -12.61 8.91 8.47
N ILE A 43 -11.65 8.25 7.81
CA ILE A 43 -11.09 8.75 6.55
C ILE A 43 -12.12 8.76 5.42
N ILE A 44 -13.10 7.86 5.43
CA ILE A 44 -14.19 7.87 4.44
C ILE A 44 -15.20 8.95 4.81
N TYR A 45 -15.52 9.10 6.10
CA TYR A 45 -16.44 10.12 6.59
C TYR A 45 -15.98 11.55 6.25
N GLN A 46 -14.67 11.80 6.25
CA GLN A 46 -14.10 13.10 5.84
C GLN A 46 -14.42 13.49 4.39
N HIS A 47 -14.64 12.50 3.51
CA HIS A 47 -14.97 12.72 2.10
C HIS A 47 -16.45 12.47 1.77
N ALA A 48 -17.33 12.39 2.78
CA ALA A 48 -18.76 12.20 2.56
C ALA A 48 -19.35 13.31 1.66
N GLY A 49 -19.98 12.90 0.56
CA GLY A 49 -20.57 13.79 -0.45
C GLY A 49 -19.55 14.56 -1.29
N ARG A 50 -18.29 14.11 -1.36
CA ARG A 50 -17.16 14.78 -2.01
C ARG A 50 -16.37 13.87 -2.94
N ASP A 51 -15.42 14.47 -3.66
CA ASP A 51 -14.40 13.73 -4.40
C ASP A 51 -13.27 13.27 -3.46
N ALA A 52 -12.95 11.99 -3.49
CA ALA A 52 -11.90 11.36 -2.68
C ALA A 52 -10.75 10.83 -3.55
N SER A 53 -10.72 11.16 -4.85
CA SER A 53 -9.83 10.55 -5.84
C SER A 53 -8.36 10.67 -5.47
N MET A 54 -7.92 11.83 -4.97
CA MET A 54 -6.52 12.04 -4.60
C MET A 54 -6.13 11.17 -3.40
N SER A 55 -6.82 11.33 -2.26
CA SER A 55 -6.60 10.53 -1.04
C SER A 55 -6.66 9.02 -1.32
N TYR A 56 -7.61 8.60 -2.17
CA TYR A 56 -7.74 7.21 -2.57
C TYR A 56 -6.52 6.71 -3.37
N ASN A 57 -6.09 7.47 -4.38
CA ASN A 57 -5.03 7.06 -5.30
C ASN A 57 -3.63 7.07 -4.67
N GLU A 58 -3.43 7.73 -3.54
CA GLU A 58 -2.18 7.66 -2.77
C GLU A 58 -1.95 6.27 -2.17
N ILE A 59 -3.03 5.62 -1.72
CA ILE A 59 -2.96 4.37 -0.94
C ILE A 59 -3.40 3.18 -1.79
N HIS A 60 -4.32 3.37 -2.73
CA HIS A 60 -4.95 2.31 -3.50
C HIS A 60 -4.72 2.49 -5.00
N SER A 61 -4.72 1.38 -5.73
CA SER A 61 -4.83 1.41 -7.19
C SER A 61 -6.26 1.75 -7.58
N SER A 62 -6.44 2.48 -8.69
CA SER A 62 -7.77 2.81 -9.22
C SER A 62 -8.60 1.56 -9.58
N SER A 63 -7.95 0.41 -9.79
CA SER A 63 -8.59 -0.88 -10.05
C SER A 63 -9.18 -1.54 -8.79
N LEU A 64 -8.70 -1.18 -7.58
CA LEU A 64 -9.05 -1.90 -6.35
C LEU A 64 -10.52 -1.74 -5.98
N ILE A 65 -11.06 -0.52 -5.99
CA ILE A 65 -12.47 -0.25 -5.61
C ILE A 65 -13.45 -1.02 -6.49
N LYS A 66 -13.15 -1.12 -7.79
CA LYS A 66 -13.99 -1.83 -8.77
C LYS A 66 -14.01 -3.34 -8.58
N LYS A 67 -12.96 -3.93 -7.99
CA LYS A 67 -12.83 -5.38 -7.77
C LYS A 67 -13.21 -5.80 -6.34
N SER A 68 -13.08 -4.90 -5.37
CA SER A 68 -13.28 -5.19 -3.95
C SER A 68 -14.71 -4.90 -3.46
N LEU A 69 -15.40 -3.94 -4.08
CA LEU A 69 -16.78 -3.62 -3.71
C LEU A 69 -17.80 -4.39 -4.56
N PRO A 70 -18.97 -4.75 -4.00
CA PRO A 70 -20.11 -5.23 -4.77
C PRO A 70 -20.49 -4.23 -5.87
N THR A 71 -20.97 -4.73 -7.01
CA THR A 71 -21.45 -3.88 -8.10
C THR A 71 -22.64 -2.99 -7.69
N THR A 72 -23.37 -3.38 -6.65
CA THR A 72 -24.47 -2.60 -6.07
C THR A 72 -24.01 -1.30 -5.41
N CYS A 73 -22.74 -1.21 -5.00
CA CYS A 73 -22.17 0.01 -4.44
C CYS A 73 -21.83 1.05 -5.53
N HIS A 74 -21.73 0.65 -6.81
CA HIS A 74 -21.46 1.59 -7.90
C HIS A 74 -22.77 2.26 -8.36
N ILE A 75 -22.88 3.57 -8.12
CA ILE A 75 -24.09 4.34 -8.42
C ILE A 75 -24.10 4.84 -9.86
N GLY A 76 -22.94 5.27 -10.36
CA GLY A 76 -22.82 5.84 -11.70
C GLY A 76 -21.54 6.63 -11.89
N THR A 77 -21.53 7.50 -12.90
CA THR A 77 -20.39 8.34 -13.28
C THR A 77 -20.73 9.80 -13.00
N LEU A 78 -19.78 10.56 -12.44
CA LEU A 78 -19.93 11.99 -12.17
C LEU A 78 -20.24 12.75 -13.47
N ASP A 79 -21.29 13.56 -13.46
CA ASP A 79 -21.58 14.48 -14.55
C ASP A 79 -20.68 15.71 -14.46
N THR A 80 -19.57 15.67 -15.21
CA THR A 80 -18.56 16.74 -15.22
C THR A 80 -19.11 18.10 -15.66
N THR A 81 -20.27 18.14 -16.32
CA THR A 81 -20.94 19.41 -16.68
C THR A 81 -21.57 20.13 -15.49
N THR A 82 -21.71 19.43 -14.35
CA THR A 82 -22.33 19.96 -13.12
C THR A 82 -21.30 20.41 -12.07
N ILE A 83 -20.00 20.34 -12.39
CA ILE A 83 -18.91 20.77 -11.50
C ILE A 83 -18.92 22.29 -11.33
N ASP A 84 -19.17 22.75 -10.11
CA ASP A 84 -19.10 24.15 -9.71
C ASP A 84 -17.72 24.50 -9.11
N ALA A 85 -17.50 25.80 -8.84
CA ALA A 85 -16.24 26.27 -8.27
C ALA A 85 -15.97 25.64 -6.88
N ALA A 86 -17.01 25.51 -6.05
CA ALA A 86 -16.90 24.94 -4.72
C ALA A 86 -16.48 23.45 -4.74
N TRP A 87 -16.85 22.69 -5.77
CA TRP A 87 -16.40 21.31 -5.95
C TRP A 87 -14.90 21.24 -6.31
N LYS A 88 -14.40 22.19 -7.10
CA LYS A 88 -12.98 22.26 -7.49
C LYS A 88 -12.09 22.70 -6.33
N ASP A 89 -12.58 23.63 -5.52
CA ASP A 89 -11.83 24.11 -4.36
C ASP A 89 -11.64 22.99 -3.31
N GLN A 90 -12.56 22.03 -3.21
CA GLN A 90 -12.40 20.83 -2.37
C GLN A 90 -11.23 19.95 -2.80
N GLU A 91 -10.99 19.77 -4.11
CA GLU A 91 -9.78 19.07 -4.59
C GLU A 91 -8.50 19.79 -4.17
N THR A 92 -8.53 21.13 -4.04
CA THR A 92 -7.34 21.88 -3.59
C THR A 92 -7.15 21.85 -2.07
N ASP A 93 -8.22 21.76 -1.29
CA ASP A 93 -8.15 21.63 0.18
C ASP A 93 -7.65 20.25 0.61
N ASP A 94 -8.02 19.18 -0.10
CA ASP A 94 -7.46 17.85 0.15
C ASP A 94 -5.95 17.81 -0.18
N ALA A 95 -5.52 18.57 -1.19
CA ALA A 95 -4.10 18.74 -1.54
C ALA A 95 -3.35 19.68 -0.57
N ASN A 96 -4.05 20.63 0.07
CA ASN A 96 -3.48 21.63 1.00
C ASN A 96 -3.71 21.29 2.48
N SER A 97 -4.44 20.23 2.82
CA SER A 97 -4.49 19.71 4.21
C SER A 97 -3.12 19.21 4.71
N ASP A 98 -2.17 19.12 3.79
CA ASP A 98 -0.73 18.91 3.98
C ASP A 98 0.06 20.23 4.25
N THR A 99 -0.58 21.30 4.76
CA THR A 99 0.13 22.51 5.27
C THR A 99 0.89 22.27 6.58
N ASP A 100 1.39 21.05 6.80
CA ASP A 100 2.64 20.83 7.53
C ASP A 100 3.79 20.67 6.52
N THR A 101 3.72 21.45 5.44
CA THR A 101 4.89 21.84 4.67
C THR A 101 5.85 22.47 5.69
N PRO A 102 7.09 21.98 5.85
CA PRO A 102 8.06 22.66 6.68
C PRO A 102 8.11 24.12 6.22
N VAL A 103 7.87 25.04 7.17
CA VAL A 103 8.11 26.48 7.08
C VAL A 103 9.16 26.76 6.01
N ASP A 104 8.84 27.64 5.05
CA ASP A 104 9.73 28.17 4.00
C ASP A 104 11.22 28.18 4.40
N ILE A 105 11.89 27.04 4.21
CA ILE A 105 13.33 26.98 4.04
C ILE A 105 13.48 26.69 2.57
N VAL A 106 13.80 27.73 1.80
CA VAL A 106 14.27 27.71 0.41
C VAL A 106 14.85 26.33 0.06
N TYR A 107 14.02 25.44 -0.51
CA TYR A 107 14.47 24.14 -0.96
C TYR A 107 15.23 24.38 -2.27
N GLU A 108 16.55 24.50 -2.16
CA GLU A 108 17.45 24.11 -3.25
C GLU A 108 16.91 22.82 -3.87
N HIS A 109 16.74 22.80 -5.19
CA HIS A 109 16.47 21.62 -6.00
C HIS A 109 17.41 20.47 -5.62
N LYS A 110 17.05 19.66 -4.62
CA LYS A 110 17.78 18.44 -4.30
C LYS A 110 17.02 17.32 -4.97
N SER A 111 17.55 16.81 -6.09
CA SER A 111 17.13 15.55 -6.67
C SER A 111 17.34 14.41 -5.67
N LYS A 112 16.60 13.30 -5.84
CA LYS A 112 16.91 12.05 -5.14
C LYS A 112 18.38 11.67 -5.41
N PRO A 113 19.09 11.07 -4.42
CA PRO A 113 20.45 10.58 -4.65
C PRO A 113 20.45 9.56 -5.79
N ASP A 114 21.56 9.49 -6.53
CA ASP A 114 21.71 8.46 -7.56
C ASP A 114 21.75 7.08 -6.88
N LEU A 115 21.17 6.06 -7.52
CA LEU A 115 21.14 4.71 -6.94
C LEU A 115 22.55 4.14 -6.73
N SER A 116 23.54 4.57 -7.51
CA SER A 116 24.96 4.19 -7.35
C SER A 116 25.62 4.80 -6.12
N GLU A 117 25.03 5.85 -5.53
CA GLU A 117 25.50 6.48 -4.29
C GLU A 117 24.91 5.82 -3.03
N ILE A 118 23.93 4.92 -3.19
CA ILE A 118 23.33 4.17 -2.09
C ILE A 118 24.25 3.00 -1.72
N ILE A 119 24.84 3.07 -0.52
CA ILE A 119 25.80 2.09 -0.02
C ILE A 119 25.11 1.03 0.84
N ASN A 120 24.10 1.41 1.61
CA ASN A 120 23.42 0.51 2.55
C ASN A 120 21.93 0.87 2.74
N LEU A 121 21.20 0.05 3.50
CA LEU A 121 19.76 0.20 3.69
C LEU A 121 19.35 1.50 4.44
N HIS A 122 20.21 2.03 5.33
CA HIS A 122 19.93 3.29 6.01
C HIS A 122 19.99 4.50 5.06
N ASP A 123 20.65 4.39 3.91
CA ASP A 123 20.68 5.46 2.92
C ASP A 123 19.32 5.58 2.21
N PHE A 124 18.65 4.45 1.98
CA PHE A 124 17.25 4.45 1.51
C PHE A 124 16.31 5.05 2.55
N GLU A 125 16.50 4.74 3.84
CA GLU A 125 15.70 5.32 4.92
C GLU A 125 15.85 6.85 4.99
N ARG A 126 17.09 7.36 4.94
CA ARG A 126 17.38 8.80 4.92
C ARG A 126 16.84 9.50 3.66
N ALA A 127 16.89 8.82 2.52
CA ALA A 127 16.27 9.34 1.31
C ALA A 127 14.74 9.38 1.45
N ALA A 128 14.12 8.34 2.00
CA ALA A 128 12.69 8.29 2.24
C ALA A 128 12.22 9.39 3.20
N GLU A 129 12.90 9.59 4.33
CA GLU A 129 12.63 10.66 5.29
C GLU A 129 12.58 12.06 4.64
N LYS A 130 13.48 12.29 3.68
CA LYS A 130 13.61 13.58 3.01
C LYS A 130 12.64 13.78 1.85
N PHE A 131 12.23 12.70 1.17
CA PHE A 131 11.54 12.77 -0.12
C PHE A 131 10.13 12.21 -0.13
N LEU A 132 9.70 11.49 0.92
CA LEU A 132 8.30 11.14 1.11
C LEU A 132 7.57 12.31 1.75
N ALA A 133 6.27 12.42 1.47
CA ALA A 133 5.39 13.31 2.21
C ALA A 133 5.31 12.86 3.69
N THR A 134 5.00 13.81 4.58
CA THR A 134 5.01 13.60 6.04
C THR A 134 4.13 12.43 6.47
N LYS A 135 2.91 12.33 5.93
CA LYS A 135 1.95 11.27 6.29
C LYS A 135 2.42 9.86 5.86
N PRO A 136 2.78 9.60 4.59
CA PRO A 136 3.39 8.32 4.20
C PRO A 136 4.64 7.95 5.01
N TRP A 137 5.54 8.92 5.25
CA TRP A 137 6.73 8.68 6.07
C TRP A 137 6.37 8.24 7.49
N ALA A 138 5.44 8.94 8.14
CA ALA A 138 4.97 8.59 9.48
C ALA A 138 4.41 7.17 9.54
N VAL A 139 3.60 6.76 8.55
CA VAL A 139 3.04 5.39 8.50
C VAL A 139 4.13 4.32 8.35
N ILE A 140 5.15 4.58 7.53
CA ILE A 140 6.21 3.61 7.22
C ILE A 140 7.25 3.50 8.35
N HIS A 141 7.67 4.63 8.90
CA HIS A 141 8.79 4.68 9.84
C HIS A 141 8.37 4.36 11.27
N THR A 142 7.17 4.73 11.69
CA THR A 142 6.75 4.59 13.09
C THR A 142 6.33 3.17 13.45
N GLY A 143 6.33 2.90 14.75
CA GLY A 143 5.79 1.71 15.40
C GLY A 143 4.82 2.13 16.52
N SER A 144 4.42 1.15 17.33
CA SER A 144 3.37 1.39 18.34
C SER A 144 3.86 2.23 19.53
N ASN A 145 3.01 3.17 19.96
CA ASN A 145 3.25 4.06 21.11
C ASN A 145 4.63 4.74 21.02
N ASP A 146 5.53 4.46 21.96
CA ASP A 146 6.83 5.11 22.08
C ASP A 146 7.94 4.49 21.20
N ASN A 147 7.61 3.63 20.23
CA ASN A 147 8.56 2.95 19.34
C ASN A 147 9.59 2.02 20.02
N ILE A 148 9.47 1.78 21.33
CA ILE A 148 10.47 1.05 22.12
C ILE A 148 10.81 -0.32 21.51
N THR A 149 9.81 -1.11 21.11
CA THR A 149 10.04 -2.44 20.53
C THR A 149 10.65 -2.37 19.12
N ARG A 150 10.27 -1.37 18.31
CA ARG A 150 10.86 -1.14 16.99
C ARG A 150 12.36 -0.88 17.12
N ASP A 151 12.74 0.03 18.02
CA ASP A 151 14.13 0.42 18.23
C ASP A 151 14.93 -0.70 18.91
N ALA A 152 14.30 -1.47 19.81
CA ALA A 152 14.90 -2.66 20.39
C ALA A 152 15.20 -3.74 19.33
N ASN A 153 14.32 -3.97 18.36
CA ASN A 153 14.55 -4.92 17.27
C ASN A 153 15.72 -4.48 16.38
N ASN A 154 15.78 -3.19 16.03
CA ASN A 154 16.88 -2.62 15.23
C ASN A 154 18.25 -2.79 15.90
N THR A 155 18.30 -2.65 17.22
CA THR A 155 19.56 -2.75 17.99
C THR A 155 19.83 -4.14 18.54
N PHE A 156 18.91 -5.10 18.39
CA PHE A 156 19.03 -6.43 18.98
C PHE A 156 20.29 -7.18 18.51
N LEU A 157 20.57 -7.13 17.20
CA LEU A 157 21.71 -7.85 16.62
C LEU A 157 23.06 -7.30 17.09
N ASN A 158 23.15 -6.06 17.57
CA ASN A 158 24.38 -5.50 18.16
C ASN A 158 24.82 -6.23 19.44
N ARG A 159 23.92 -7.04 20.03
CA ARG A 159 24.18 -7.85 21.22
C ARG A 159 24.79 -9.22 20.88
N ILE A 160 24.94 -9.53 19.60
CA ILE A 160 25.43 -10.82 19.10
C ILE A 160 26.73 -10.58 18.32
N TRP A 161 27.83 -11.17 18.80
CA TRP A 161 29.11 -11.15 18.10
C TRP A 161 29.34 -12.45 17.34
N LEU A 162 29.95 -12.33 16.16
CA LEU A 162 30.41 -13.49 15.41
C LEU A 162 31.72 -14.01 16.01
N ARG A 163 31.84 -15.34 16.09
CA ARG A 163 33.12 -16.01 16.34
C ARG A 163 33.58 -16.64 15.02
N PRO A 164 34.24 -15.88 14.13
CA PRO A 164 34.61 -16.37 12.82
C PRO A 164 35.63 -17.51 12.92
N GLU A 165 35.47 -18.52 12.08
CA GLU A 165 36.48 -19.57 11.93
C GLU A 165 37.52 -19.13 10.90
N ILE A 166 38.80 -19.17 11.28
CA ILE A 166 39.92 -18.78 10.42
C ILE A 166 40.49 -19.97 9.64
N MET A 167 41.30 -19.68 8.61
CA MET A 167 41.94 -20.68 7.74
C MET A 167 40.95 -21.65 7.05
N ARG A 168 39.72 -21.20 6.78
CA ARG A 168 38.73 -21.94 5.99
C ARG A 168 38.83 -21.58 4.50
N LYS A 169 38.57 -22.55 3.62
CA LYS A 169 38.54 -22.34 2.16
C LYS A 169 37.24 -21.63 1.74
N VAL A 170 37.27 -20.30 1.74
CA VAL A 170 36.09 -19.43 1.47
C VAL A 170 36.05 -18.83 0.05
N GLY A 171 36.88 -19.32 -0.88
CA GLY A 171 36.92 -18.80 -2.26
C GLY A 171 35.65 -19.04 -3.10
N LYS A 172 34.72 -19.87 -2.61
CA LYS A 172 33.39 -20.09 -3.19
C LYS A 172 32.37 -20.14 -2.07
N ILE A 173 31.41 -19.21 -2.07
CA ILE A 173 30.33 -19.12 -1.08
C ILE A 173 29.01 -19.35 -1.79
N ASN A 174 28.08 -20.04 -1.12
CA ASN A 174 26.73 -20.25 -1.58
C ASN A 174 25.76 -19.76 -0.50
N THR A 175 24.99 -18.73 -0.80
CA THR A 175 23.95 -18.16 0.07
C THR A 175 22.56 -18.68 -0.25
N ARG A 176 22.42 -19.55 -1.26
CA ARG A 176 21.13 -20.08 -1.69
C ARG A 176 20.47 -20.85 -0.57
N GLN A 177 19.15 -20.71 -0.47
CA GLN A 177 18.31 -21.43 0.49
C GLN A 177 17.01 -21.85 -0.18
N THR A 178 16.33 -22.82 0.43
CA THR A 178 14.96 -23.19 0.07
C THR A 178 14.03 -22.82 1.22
N LEU A 179 12.94 -22.12 0.92
CA LEU A 179 11.92 -21.74 1.89
C LEU A 179 10.52 -22.05 1.34
N PHE A 180 9.76 -22.91 2.03
CA PHE A 180 8.43 -23.38 1.59
C PHE A 180 8.39 -23.89 0.13
N GLY A 181 9.46 -24.55 -0.32
CA GLY A 181 9.60 -25.05 -1.69
C GLY A 181 9.92 -23.98 -2.75
N CYS A 182 10.25 -22.76 -2.34
CA CYS A 182 10.84 -21.74 -3.20
C CYS A 182 12.35 -21.79 -3.12
N ASP A 183 13.04 -21.63 -4.24
CA ASP A 183 14.49 -21.45 -4.28
C ASP A 183 14.84 -19.95 -4.21
N LEU A 184 15.65 -19.58 -3.22
CA LEU A 184 16.09 -18.22 -2.99
C LEU A 184 17.60 -18.11 -3.24
N SER A 185 18.02 -17.02 -3.85
CA SER A 185 19.45 -16.71 -4.07
C SER A 185 20.17 -16.32 -2.78
N VAL A 186 19.43 -15.76 -1.82
CA VAL A 186 19.88 -15.30 -0.51
C VAL A 186 18.81 -15.63 0.55
N PRO A 187 19.17 -15.77 1.85
CA PRO A 187 18.25 -16.24 2.90
C PRO A 187 17.31 -15.14 3.42
N ILE A 188 16.74 -14.32 2.54
CA ILE A 188 15.82 -13.22 2.88
C ILE A 188 14.67 -13.14 1.88
N TYR A 189 13.53 -12.61 2.32
CA TYR A 189 12.35 -12.37 1.48
C TYR A 189 11.73 -11.03 1.85
N ILE A 190 10.85 -10.50 1.01
CA ILE A 190 10.14 -9.24 1.30
C ILE A 190 8.94 -9.58 2.21
N SER A 191 8.98 -9.07 3.44
CA SER A 191 7.92 -9.21 4.45
C SER A 191 6.63 -8.49 4.01
N PRO A 192 5.43 -8.95 4.42
CA PRO A 192 4.18 -8.29 4.04
C PRO A 192 4.08 -6.90 4.65
N THR A 193 3.77 -5.93 3.80
CA THR A 193 3.42 -4.55 4.16
C THR A 193 2.13 -4.19 3.44
N GLY A 194 1.19 -3.58 4.16
CA GLY A 194 -0.05 -3.07 3.58
C GLY A 194 0.17 -1.68 2.99
N GLY A 195 -0.61 -1.34 1.96
CA GLY A 195 -0.61 0.02 1.41
C GLY A 195 0.72 0.44 0.79
N SER A 196 1.44 -0.45 0.08
CA SER A 196 2.81 -0.18 -0.41
C SER A 196 2.91 1.04 -1.35
N LYS A 197 1.80 1.52 -1.92
CA LYS A 197 1.79 2.77 -2.71
C LYS A 197 2.22 4.01 -1.92
N LEU A 198 2.09 3.98 -0.59
CA LEU A 198 2.63 5.02 0.31
C LEU A 198 4.15 5.20 0.15
N GLY A 199 4.89 4.14 -0.19
CA GLY A 199 6.33 4.20 -0.43
C GLY A 199 6.72 4.54 -1.87
N GLY A 200 5.76 4.51 -2.81
CA GLY A 200 5.99 4.80 -4.22
C GLY A 200 4.86 4.29 -5.12
N ALA A 201 4.58 5.00 -6.22
CA ALA A 201 3.37 4.85 -7.01
C ALA A 201 3.07 3.42 -7.54
N GLU A 202 4.08 2.58 -7.78
CA GLU A 202 3.90 1.21 -8.26
C GLU A 202 3.63 0.17 -7.14
N GLY A 203 3.82 0.53 -5.87
CA GLY A 203 3.51 -0.31 -4.71
C GLY A 203 4.00 -1.76 -4.82
N GLU A 204 3.10 -2.70 -4.52
CA GLU A 204 3.40 -4.14 -4.49
C GLU A 204 3.83 -4.70 -5.86
N ILE A 205 3.43 -4.08 -6.97
CA ILE A 205 3.79 -4.53 -8.31
C ILE A 205 5.31 -4.44 -8.53
N THR A 206 5.93 -3.35 -8.06
CA THR A 206 7.39 -3.18 -8.17
C THR A 206 8.14 -4.08 -7.21
N LEU A 207 7.58 -4.35 -6.02
CA LEU A 207 8.13 -5.35 -5.10
C LEU A 207 8.12 -6.76 -5.72
N ALA A 208 7.06 -7.15 -6.42
CA ALA A 208 6.97 -8.45 -7.10
C ALA A 208 8.07 -8.62 -8.17
N ARG A 209 8.24 -7.59 -9.02
CA ARG A 209 9.26 -7.57 -10.07
C ARG A 209 10.67 -7.55 -9.50
N ALA A 210 10.91 -6.75 -8.45
CA ALA A 210 12.19 -6.66 -7.77
C ALA A 210 12.57 -7.98 -7.10
N ALA A 211 11.61 -8.65 -6.44
CA ALA A 211 11.82 -9.95 -5.82
C ALA A 211 12.29 -11.00 -6.85
N ALA A 212 11.61 -11.07 -8.01
CA ALA A 212 12.01 -11.96 -9.10
C ALA A 212 13.44 -11.68 -9.59
N LYS A 213 13.77 -10.41 -9.84
CA LYS A 213 15.10 -9.98 -10.31
C LYS A 213 16.21 -10.29 -9.29
N ALA A 214 15.92 -10.14 -7.99
CA ALA A 214 16.85 -10.45 -6.91
C ALA A 214 16.91 -11.96 -6.57
N GLY A 215 16.02 -12.77 -7.15
CA GLY A 215 15.91 -14.19 -6.85
C GLY A 215 15.43 -14.45 -5.41
N ILE A 216 14.51 -13.63 -4.90
CA ILE A 216 13.83 -13.78 -3.62
C ILE A 216 12.31 -13.83 -3.83
N VAL A 217 11.54 -13.96 -2.75
CA VAL A 217 10.08 -14.05 -2.78
C VAL A 217 9.47 -12.80 -2.13
N GLN A 218 8.34 -12.33 -2.66
CA GLN A 218 7.49 -11.35 -1.98
C GLN A 218 6.39 -12.06 -1.19
N CYS A 219 6.21 -11.67 0.06
CA CYS A 219 4.97 -11.90 0.79
C CYS A 219 4.12 -10.64 0.68
N PHE A 220 2.97 -10.69 0.00
CA PHE A 220 2.06 -9.53 -0.05
C PHE A 220 0.99 -9.65 1.05
N ALA A 221 0.45 -8.51 1.48
CA ALA A 221 -0.46 -8.44 2.61
C ALA A 221 -1.94 -8.46 2.17
N THR A 222 -2.84 -8.84 3.08
CA THR A 222 -4.28 -8.67 2.84
C THR A 222 -4.64 -7.21 2.48
N PRO A 223 -4.20 -6.19 3.25
CA PRO A 223 -4.42 -4.79 2.92
C PRO A 223 -3.40 -4.25 1.89
N SER A 224 -3.21 -4.92 0.76
CA SER A 224 -2.35 -4.43 -0.33
C SER A 224 -2.99 -3.24 -1.06
N SER A 225 -2.17 -2.38 -1.67
CA SER A 225 -2.67 -1.27 -2.51
C SER A 225 -3.33 -1.74 -3.80
N TYR A 226 -2.97 -2.93 -4.29
CA TYR A 226 -3.48 -3.53 -5.53
C TYR A 226 -4.35 -4.76 -5.26
N PRO A 227 -5.28 -5.10 -6.16
CA PRO A 227 -5.94 -6.41 -6.18
C PRO A 227 -4.90 -7.53 -6.18
N HIS A 228 -5.10 -8.55 -5.33
CA HIS A 228 -4.12 -9.64 -5.15
C HIS A 228 -3.78 -10.34 -6.47
N LEU A 229 -4.75 -10.50 -7.37
CA LEU A 229 -4.52 -11.12 -8.68
C LEU A 229 -3.62 -10.27 -9.59
N GLU A 230 -3.63 -8.94 -9.47
CA GLU A 230 -2.71 -8.07 -10.24
C GLU A 230 -1.27 -8.18 -9.72
N ILE A 231 -1.10 -8.29 -8.40
CA ILE A 231 0.21 -8.57 -7.78
C ILE A 231 0.73 -9.94 -8.24
N LEU A 232 -0.16 -10.94 -8.27
CA LEU A 232 0.18 -12.28 -8.72
C LEU A 232 0.44 -12.35 -10.22
N GLU A 233 -0.18 -11.51 -11.05
CA GLU A 233 0.16 -11.38 -12.47
C GLU A 233 1.60 -10.89 -12.65
N ALA A 234 2.01 -9.89 -11.88
CA ALA A 234 3.39 -9.37 -11.87
C ALA A 234 4.42 -10.30 -11.22
N THR A 235 3.97 -11.29 -10.43
CA THR A 235 4.85 -12.29 -9.79
C THR A 235 5.31 -13.33 -10.81
N GLU A 236 6.62 -13.46 -11.03
CA GLU A 236 7.16 -14.39 -12.05
C GLU A 236 6.96 -15.87 -11.69
N LYS A 237 7.29 -16.27 -10.45
CA LYS A 237 7.29 -17.68 -10.02
C LYS A 237 6.38 -17.93 -8.83
N HIS A 238 6.83 -17.53 -7.65
CA HIS A 238 6.15 -17.83 -6.39
C HIS A 238 6.00 -16.58 -5.53
N ALA A 239 4.93 -16.55 -4.75
CA ALA A 239 4.67 -15.57 -3.72
C ALA A 239 4.24 -16.26 -2.43
N PHE A 240 4.39 -15.54 -1.32
CA PHE A 240 3.68 -15.83 -0.08
C PHE A 240 2.51 -14.85 0.06
N PHE A 241 1.49 -15.24 0.82
CA PHE A 241 0.35 -14.38 1.08
C PHE A 241 0.09 -14.29 2.58
N GLN A 242 0.13 -13.07 3.11
CA GLN A 242 -0.31 -12.79 4.47
C GLN A 242 -1.81 -12.52 4.49
N LEU A 243 -2.53 -13.35 5.25
CA LEU A 243 -3.98 -13.35 5.37
C LEU A 243 -4.41 -12.80 6.74
N TYR A 244 -5.05 -11.65 6.75
CA TYR A 244 -5.96 -11.30 7.85
C TYR A 244 -7.29 -11.99 7.63
N VAL A 245 -7.68 -12.85 8.58
CA VAL A 245 -8.92 -13.58 8.44
C VAL A 245 -10.10 -12.66 8.73
N ASN A 246 -10.88 -12.38 7.70
CA ASN A 246 -12.07 -11.53 7.77
C ASN A 246 -13.13 -12.14 8.69
N LYS A 247 -13.92 -11.29 9.38
CA LYS A 247 -15.08 -11.70 10.19
C LYS A 247 -16.02 -12.58 9.36
N ASP A 248 -16.31 -12.15 8.13
CA ASP A 248 -16.94 -12.97 7.11
C ASP A 248 -15.92 -13.92 6.48
N ARG A 249 -15.98 -15.18 6.94
CA ARG A 249 -15.07 -16.24 6.49
C ARG A 249 -15.25 -16.58 5.00
N SER A 250 -16.38 -16.24 4.38
CA SER A 250 -16.60 -16.48 2.95
C SER A 250 -15.63 -15.64 2.09
N LYS A 251 -15.38 -14.37 2.49
CA LYS A 251 -14.41 -13.48 1.84
C LYS A 251 -12.99 -14.02 1.92
N SER A 252 -12.59 -14.50 3.10
CA SER A 252 -11.26 -15.13 3.29
C SER A 252 -11.10 -16.39 2.44
N LYS A 253 -12.12 -17.25 2.40
CA LYS A 253 -12.13 -18.45 1.55
C LYS A 253 -12.00 -18.12 0.07
N ALA A 254 -12.72 -17.10 -0.41
CA ALA A 254 -12.64 -16.65 -1.80
C ALA A 254 -11.24 -16.13 -2.13
N ALA A 255 -10.67 -15.24 -1.31
CA ALA A 255 -9.32 -14.71 -1.52
C ALA A 255 -8.25 -15.83 -1.56
N ILE A 256 -8.29 -16.78 -0.63
CA ILE A 256 -7.39 -17.93 -0.61
C ILE A 256 -7.56 -18.78 -1.87
N ARG A 257 -8.80 -19.12 -2.22
CA ARG A 257 -9.09 -19.95 -3.41
C ARG A 257 -8.54 -19.30 -4.67
N ASP A 258 -8.82 -18.01 -4.86
CA ASP A 258 -8.45 -17.28 -6.08
C ASP A 258 -6.92 -17.11 -6.15
N ALA A 259 -6.26 -16.83 -5.03
CA ALA A 259 -4.80 -16.75 -4.97
C ALA A 259 -4.14 -18.11 -5.24
N ILE A 260 -4.62 -19.20 -4.64
CA ILE A 260 -4.09 -20.56 -4.86
C ILE A 260 -4.32 -21.02 -6.31
N ALA A 261 -5.46 -20.66 -6.92
CA ALA A 261 -5.77 -21.03 -8.30
C ALA A 261 -4.75 -20.53 -9.32
N THR A 262 -3.98 -19.49 -8.99
CA THR A 262 -2.86 -19.01 -9.82
C THR A 262 -1.67 -19.99 -9.88
N GLY A 263 -1.57 -20.93 -8.94
CA GLY A 263 -0.44 -21.84 -8.78
C GLY A 263 0.83 -21.20 -8.19
N LYS A 264 0.81 -19.89 -7.91
CA LYS A 264 1.99 -19.13 -7.46
C LYS A 264 2.14 -19.07 -5.93
N ILE A 265 1.07 -19.30 -5.17
CA ILE A 265 1.13 -19.24 -3.70
C ILE A 265 1.81 -20.49 -3.13
N LYS A 266 2.84 -20.28 -2.30
CA LYS A 266 3.59 -21.36 -1.63
C LYS A 266 3.43 -21.42 -0.12
N ALA A 267 3.03 -20.31 0.50
CA ALA A 267 2.76 -20.25 1.93
C ALA A 267 1.68 -19.20 2.22
N LEU A 268 0.88 -19.48 3.25
CA LEU A 268 -0.03 -18.53 3.87
C LEU A 268 0.52 -18.16 5.24
N PHE A 269 0.61 -16.86 5.52
CA PHE A 269 1.01 -16.31 6.80
C PHE A 269 -0.24 -15.72 7.46
N LEU A 270 -0.54 -16.08 8.70
CA LEU A 270 -1.72 -15.56 9.42
C LEU A 270 -1.29 -14.43 10.35
#